data_AF-A0A7C2HUD9-F1
#
_entry.id   AF-A0A7C2HUD9-F1
#
_cell.length_a   1.000
_cell.length_b   1.000
_cell.length_c   1.000
_cell.angle_alpha   90.00
_cell.angle_beta   90.00
_cell.angle_gamma   90.00
#
_symmetry.space_group_name_H-M   'P 1'
#
loop_
_entity.id
_entity.type
_entity.pdbx_description
1 polymer ?
#
loop_
_entity_poly.entity_id
_entity_poly.type
_entity_poly.pdbx_seq_one_letter_code
_entity_poly.pdbx_strand_id
1 'polypeptide(L)'
;MDTTAFRADLEELLVGDERTWDPDGTLARLMAEVPGLSSLGKLALLRLAARHLGPGEAYLEVGSWKGLSIIAAMLGNADAPFFAIESFDGYGVRGREAREALRRNVEAWIGPGRLRLLEGDFVALLRRPGVLPHPVGVYFYDADHSPLGQYLALALAEPHLADEAIVIVDDTASPTVARATDRYVEGRSAYELLADLPGSPSGGRWWNGLRVYAFRRTAGGASPAPGVRWRRLVYASVYRPTAAFFGRVMPRAGIRLAHAIRSLPRILRGHPREPIGSFLLLDETGSAGGPGRRGRARRGGGVYSSR
;
A
#
# COMPACT_ATOMS: atom_id res chain seq x y z
N MET A 1 4.15 -17.72 -9.63
CA MET A 1 4.57 -16.34 -9.88
C MET A 1 6.04 -16.42 -10.17
N ASP A 2 6.52 -15.93 -11.30
CA ASP A 2 7.96 -15.80 -11.53
C ASP A 2 8.40 -14.38 -11.18
N THR A 3 8.91 -14.20 -9.96
CA THR A 3 9.34 -12.88 -9.46
C THR A 3 10.60 -12.36 -10.15
N THR A 4 11.39 -13.24 -10.77
CA THR A 4 12.60 -12.87 -11.50
C THR A 4 12.24 -12.36 -12.89
N ALA A 5 11.38 -13.10 -13.62
CA ALA A 5 10.85 -12.65 -14.90
C ALA A 5 10.05 -11.34 -14.74
N PHE A 6 9.22 -11.23 -13.71
CA PHE A 6 8.49 -9.99 -13.44
C PHE A 6 9.43 -8.80 -13.20
N ARG A 7 10.57 -8.99 -12.51
CA ARG A 7 11.54 -7.90 -12.31
C ARG A 7 12.08 -7.40 -13.64
N ALA A 8 12.45 -8.30 -14.55
CA ALA A 8 12.97 -7.91 -15.86
C ALA A 8 11.94 -7.07 -16.64
N ASP A 9 10.70 -7.55 -16.73
CA ASP A 9 9.63 -6.84 -17.43
C ASP A 9 9.23 -5.54 -16.70
N LEU A 10 9.34 -5.50 -15.37
CA LEU A 10 9.14 -4.29 -14.59
C LEU A 10 10.17 -3.22 -14.98
N GLU A 11 11.45 -3.56 -15.05
CA GLU A 11 12.52 -2.63 -15.45
C GLU A 11 12.24 -2.01 -16.83
N GLU A 12 11.78 -2.81 -17.80
CA GLU A 12 11.34 -2.33 -19.11
C GLU A 12 10.15 -1.36 -19.00
N LEU A 13 9.14 -1.73 -18.21
CA LEU A 13 7.96 -0.88 -17.97
C LEU A 13 8.31 0.45 -17.29
N LEU A 14 9.34 0.46 -16.42
CA LEU A 14 9.81 1.66 -15.73
C LEU A 14 10.46 2.67 -16.67
N VAL A 15 11.19 2.22 -17.69
CA VAL A 15 11.83 3.10 -18.69
C VAL A 15 10.91 3.47 -19.86
N GLY A 16 9.82 2.73 -20.05
CA GLY A 16 8.87 2.95 -21.13
C GLY A 16 8.08 4.27 -21.07
N ASP A 17 7.09 4.40 -21.95
CA ASP A 17 6.12 5.49 -21.98
C ASP A 17 4.71 4.98 -22.28
N GLU A 18 3.75 5.89 -22.48
CA GLU A 18 2.35 5.55 -22.77
C GLU A 18 2.19 4.63 -23.99
N ARG A 19 3.03 4.79 -25.02
CA ARG A 19 2.98 3.96 -26.23
C ARG A 19 3.47 2.54 -25.95
N THR A 20 4.45 2.40 -25.06
CA THR A 20 4.94 1.07 -24.66
C THR A 20 3.96 0.34 -23.74
N TRP A 21 3.25 1.08 -22.89
CA TRP A 21 2.32 0.51 -21.92
C TRP A 21 0.98 0.09 -22.51
N ASP A 22 0.51 0.85 -23.49
CA ASP A 22 -0.78 0.68 -24.10
C ASP A 22 -0.71 0.85 -25.63
N PRO A 23 0.05 -0.02 -26.33
CA PRO A 23 0.31 0.13 -27.75
C PRO A 23 -0.98 0.16 -28.59
N ASP A 24 -2.01 -0.55 -28.13
CA ASP A 24 -3.30 -0.68 -28.83
C ASP A 24 -4.37 0.27 -28.27
N GLY A 25 -4.04 1.17 -27.33
CA GLY A 25 -4.97 2.13 -26.74
C GLY A 25 -6.08 1.52 -25.88
N THR A 26 -5.95 0.25 -25.47
CA THR A 26 -6.99 -0.48 -24.73
C THR A 26 -7.15 0.06 -23.30
N LEU A 27 -6.05 0.34 -22.60
CA LEU A 27 -6.08 0.90 -21.25
C LEU A 27 -6.58 2.35 -21.25
N ALA A 28 -6.21 3.14 -22.27
CA ALA A 28 -6.72 4.49 -22.45
C ALA A 28 -8.25 4.49 -22.68
N ARG A 29 -8.76 3.58 -23.52
CA ARG A 29 -10.21 3.39 -23.70
C ARG A 29 -10.88 2.97 -22.38
N LEU A 30 -10.26 2.05 -21.64
CA LEU A 30 -10.77 1.62 -20.34
C LEU A 30 -10.89 2.79 -19.36
N MET A 31 -9.88 3.65 -19.27
CA MET A 31 -9.91 4.85 -18.42
C MET A 31 -10.99 5.85 -18.82
N ALA A 32 -11.29 5.97 -20.12
CA ALA A 32 -12.34 6.85 -20.61
C ALA A 32 -13.75 6.34 -20.26
N GLU A 33 -13.94 5.02 -20.24
CA GLU A 33 -15.25 4.39 -20.03
C GLU A 33 -15.54 4.02 -18.58
N VAL A 34 -14.52 3.66 -17.81
CA VAL A 34 -14.64 3.18 -16.43
C VAL A 34 -14.12 4.24 -15.46
N PRO A 35 -15.01 4.91 -14.69
CA PRO A 35 -14.57 5.92 -13.73
C PRO A 35 -13.65 5.32 -12.66
N GLY A 36 -12.47 5.90 -12.48
CA GLY A 36 -11.46 5.45 -11.52
C GLY A 36 -10.48 6.56 -11.14
N LEU A 37 -9.62 6.30 -10.15
CA LEU A 37 -8.56 7.22 -9.67
C LEU A 37 -7.17 6.62 -9.89
N SER A 38 -6.99 5.93 -11.02
CA SER A 38 -5.75 5.27 -11.41
C SER A 38 -5.14 5.95 -12.63
N SER A 39 -3.81 6.01 -12.69
CA SER A 39 -3.07 6.48 -13.87
C SER A 39 -2.84 5.33 -14.86
N LEU A 40 -2.56 5.68 -16.14
CA LEU A 40 -2.25 4.70 -17.18
C LEU A 40 -1.07 3.79 -16.78
N GLY A 41 -0.01 4.37 -16.23
CA GLY A 41 1.15 3.61 -15.74
C GLY A 41 0.79 2.61 -14.64
N LYS A 42 -0.10 2.98 -13.70
CA LYS A 42 -0.62 2.06 -12.68
C LYS A 42 -1.35 0.89 -13.33
N LEU A 43 -2.26 1.16 -14.27
CA LEU A 43 -3.01 0.11 -14.97
C LEU A 43 -2.08 -0.84 -15.73
N ALA A 44 -1.06 -0.30 -16.40
CA ALA A 44 -0.05 -1.09 -17.09
C ALA A 44 0.75 -1.99 -16.13
N LEU A 45 1.15 -1.46 -14.97
CA LEU A 45 1.84 -2.24 -13.94
C LEU A 45 0.97 -3.38 -13.39
N LEU A 46 -0.31 -3.12 -13.08
CA LEU A 46 -1.21 -4.15 -12.57
C LEU A 46 -1.48 -5.25 -13.60
N ARG A 47 -1.66 -4.85 -14.88
CA ARG A 47 -1.78 -5.77 -16.01
C ARG A 47 -0.52 -6.61 -16.20
N LEU A 48 0.66 -5.99 -16.10
CA LEU A 48 1.93 -6.70 -16.17
C LEU A 48 2.04 -7.72 -15.04
N ALA A 49 1.82 -7.32 -13.79
CA ALA A 49 1.92 -8.22 -12.65
C ALA A 49 1.02 -9.46 -12.82
N ALA A 50 -0.23 -9.27 -13.27
CA ALA A 50 -1.16 -10.36 -13.51
C ALA A 50 -0.70 -11.33 -14.62
N ARG A 51 0.08 -10.88 -15.61
CA ARG A 51 0.64 -11.75 -16.67
C ARG A 51 1.65 -12.77 -16.15
N HIS A 52 2.27 -12.50 -14.99
CA HIS A 52 3.26 -13.39 -14.38
C HIS A 52 2.68 -14.34 -13.32
N LEU A 53 1.36 -14.37 -13.16
CA LEU A 53 0.70 -15.35 -12.28
C LEU A 53 1.10 -16.77 -12.70
N GLY A 54 1.49 -17.57 -11.72
CA GLY A 54 1.78 -18.99 -11.92
C GLY A 54 0.49 -19.81 -12.09
N PRO A 55 0.61 -21.06 -12.58
CA PRO A 55 -0.54 -21.96 -12.68
C PRO A 55 -1.26 -22.12 -11.34
N GLY A 56 -2.58 -21.84 -11.33
CA GLY A 56 -3.43 -21.98 -10.16
C GLY A 56 -3.32 -20.87 -9.11
N GLU A 57 -2.44 -19.87 -9.32
CA GLU A 57 -2.34 -18.69 -8.47
C GLU A 57 -3.37 -17.63 -8.84
N ALA A 58 -3.77 -16.83 -7.85
CA ALA A 58 -4.76 -15.80 -8.00
C ALA A 58 -4.20 -14.38 -7.91
N TYR A 59 -4.92 -13.46 -8.55
CA TYR A 59 -4.83 -12.03 -8.29
C TYR A 59 -5.82 -11.64 -7.19
N LEU A 60 -5.35 -10.89 -6.20
CA LEU A 60 -6.19 -10.29 -5.16
C LEU A 60 -6.05 -8.77 -5.17
N GLU A 61 -7.18 -8.07 -5.30
CA GLU A 61 -7.29 -6.64 -5.04
C GLU A 61 -8.10 -6.38 -3.77
N VAL A 62 -7.65 -5.45 -2.93
CA VAL A 62 -8.43 -4.92 -1.81
C VAL A 62 -8.60 -3.43 -2.02
N GLY A 63 -9.83 -3.00 -2.23
CA GLY A 63 -10.17 -1.63 -2.63
C GLY A 63 -10.31 -1.50 -4.15
N SER A 64 -11.43 -1.99 -4.70
CA SER A 64 -11.66 -2.02 -6.15
C SER A 64 -12.64 -0.96 -6.65
N TRP A 65 -13.38 -0.31 -5.75
CA TRP A 65 -14.35 0.73 -6.06
C TRP A 65 -15.27 0.42 -7.25
N LYS A 66 -15.02 1.02 -8.43
CA LYS A 66 -15.79 0.85 -9.68
C LYS A 66 -15.13 -0.08 -10.69
N GLY A 67 -13.97 -0.65 -10.34
CA GLY A 67 -13.32 -1.73 -11.07
C GLY A 67 -12.23 -1.33 -12.06
N LEU A 68 -11.80 -0.07 -12.14
CA LEU A 68 -10.81 0.35 -13.15
C LEU A 68 -9.50 -0.46 -13.07
N SER A 69 -8.91 -0.54 -11.87
CA SER A 69 -7.67 -1.27 -11.58
C SER A 69 -7.81 -2.77 -11.83
N ILE A 70 -8.82 -3.41 -11.25
CA ILE A 70 -9.03 -4.86 -11.40
C ILE A 70 -9.32 -5.25 -12.85
N ILE A 71 -10.12 -4.45 -13.59
CA ILE A 71 -10.38 -4.72 -15.01
C ILE A 71 -9.09 -4.63 -15.81
N ALA A 72 -8.25 -3.62 -15.55
CA ALA A 72 -6.95 -3.51 -16.21
C ALA A 72 -6.07 -4.74 -15.96
N ALA A 73 -6.04 -5.24 -14.71
CA ALA A 73 -5.31 -6.44 -14.36
C ALA A 73 -5.84 -7.70 -15.09
N MET A 74 -7.16 -7.79 -15.28
CA MET A 74 -7.81 -8.93 -15.96
C MET A 74 -7.60 -8.95 -17.48
N LEU A 75 -7.34 -7.80 -18.12
CA LEU A 75 -7.23 -7.71 -19.58
C LEU A 75 -6.06 -8.54 -20.13
N GLY A 76 -6.40 -9.60 -20.88
CA GLY A 76 -5.43 -10.54 -21.44
C GLY A 76 -4.95 -11.62 -20.47
N ASN A 77 -5.49 -11.66 -19.25
CA ASN A 77 -5.12 -12.60 -18.18
C ASN A 77 -6.31 -13.47 -17.76
N ALA A 78 -7.24 -13.74 -18.68
CA ALA A 78 -8.55 -14.25 -18.34
C ALA A 78 -8.50 -15.59 -17.58
N ASP A 79 -7.53 -16.45 -17.86
CA ASP A 79 -7.47 -17.81 -17.30
C ASP A 79 -7.07 -17.86 -15.82
N ALA A 80 -6.58 -16.76 -15.25
CA ALA A 80 -6.24 -16.68 -13.84
C ALA A 80 -7.49 -16.39 -12.98
N PRO A 81 -7.57 -16.91 -11.74
CA PRO A 81 -8.58 -16.50 -10.77
C PRO A 81 -8.35 -15.05 -10.29
N PHE A 82 -9.40 -14.22 -10.34
CA PHE A 82 -9.39 -12.85 -9.80
C PHE A 82 -10.37 -12.69 -8.63
N PHE A 83 -9.87 -12.09 -7.56
CA PHE A 83 -10.64 -11.75 -6.36
C PHE A 83 -10.55 -10.26 -6.09
N ALA A 84 -11.69 -9.64 -5.81
CA ALA A 84 -11.77 -8.27 -5.33
C ALA A 84 -12.42 -8.28 -3.95
N ILE A 85 -11.79 -7.65 -2.96
CA ILE A 85 -12.41 -7.36 -1.66
C ILE A 85 -12.78 -5.89 -1.64
N GLU A 86 -14.07 -5.61 -1.46
CA GLU A 86 -14.59 -4.24 -1.39
C GLU A 86 -15.72 -4.15 -0.37
N SER A 87 -15.68 -3.14 0.48
CA SER A 87 -16.69 -2.93 1.52
C SER A 87 -17.85 -2.06 1.05
N PHE A 88 -17.61 -1.12 0.13
CA PHE A 88 -18.51 -0.05 -0.28
C PHE A 88 -19.01 0.87 0.87
N ASP A 89 -18.52 0.67 2.11
CA ASP A 89 -18.97 1.35 3.32
C ASP A 89 -18.54 2.83 3.36
N GLY A 90 -17.46 3.19 2.67
CA GLY A 90 -16.92 4.56 2.64
C GLY A 90 -17.75 5.58 1.85
N TYR A 91 -18.85 5.14 1.19
CA TYR A 91 -19.48 5.94 0.13
C TYR A 91 -21.02 6.09 0.24
N GLY A 92 -21.69 5.52 1.25
CA GLY A 92 -23.14 5.73 1.45
C GLY A 92 -24.01 5.26 0.27
N VAL A 93 -24.96 6.09 -0.23
CA VAL A 93 -25.75 5.80 -1.45
C VAL A 93 -24.84 5.55 -2.68
N ARG A 94 -23.70 6.24 -2.74
CA ARG A 94 -22.67 6.02 -3.77
C ARG A 94 -21.98 4.67 -3.63
N GLY A 95 -22.05 4.01 -2.48
CA GLY A 95 -21.57 2.64 -2.27
C GLY A 95 -22.39 1.62 -3.06
N ARG A 96 -23.72 1.74 -3.08
CA ARG A 96 -24.58 0.92 -3.95
C ARG A 96 -24.31 1.20 -5.43
N GLU A 97 -24.23 2.48 -5.82
CA GLU A 97 -23.91 2.85 -7.19
C GLU A 97 -22.53 2.34 -7.63
N ALA A 98 -21.52 2.40 -6.75
CA ALA A 98 -20.17 1.89 -7.02
C ALA A 98 -20.18 0.36 -7.17
N ARG A 99 -20.92 -0.35 -6.31
CA ARG A 99 -21.10 -1.81 -6.40
C ARG A 99 -21.71 -2.22 -7.74
N GLU A 100 -22.79 -1.55 -8.14
CA GLU A 100 -23.44 -1.84 -9.41
C GLU A 100 -22.56 -1.44 -10.60
N ALA A 101 -21.85 -0.32 -10.51
CA ALA A 101 -20.90 0.11 -11.52
C ALA A 101 -19.77 -0.91 -11.69
N LEU A 102 -19.17 -1.39 -10.60
CA LEU A 102 -18.14 -2.43 -10.65
C LEU A 102 -18.65 -3.66 -11.40
N ARG A 103 -19.83 -4.16 -11.04
CA ARG A 103 -20.42 -5.34 -11.72
C ARG A 103 -20.65 -5.10 -13.21
N ARG A 104 -21.29 -3.98 -13.56
CA ARG A 104 -21.56 -3.62 -14.96
C ARG A 104 -20.27 -3.45 -15.76
N ASN A 105 -19.27 -2.78 -15.20
CA ASN A 105 -18.00 -2.53 -15.89
C ASN A 105 -17.23 -3.84 -16.12
N VAL A 106 -17.17 -4.72 -15.12
CA VAL A 106 -16.53 -6.04 -15.25
C VAL A 106 -17.26 -6.89 -16.28
N GLU A 107 -18.59 -6.91 -16.25
CA GLU A 107 -19.38 -7.66 -17.23
C GLU A 107 -19.16 -7.14 -18.65
N ALA A 108 -19.15 -5.82 -18.84
CA ALA A 108 -18.94 -5.19 -20.15
C ALA A 108 -17.53 -5.42 -20.73
N TRP A 109 -16.50 -5.37 -19.89
CA TRP A 109 -15.11 -5.43 -20.35
C TRP A 109 -14.50 -6.84 -20.34
N ILE A 110 -14.92 -7.69 -19.40
CA ILE A 110 -14.31 -9.00 -19.16
C ILE A 110 -15.31 -10.15 -19.35
N GLY A 111 -16.59 -9.89 -19.10
CA GLY A 111 -17.66 -10.89 -19.19
C GLY A 111 -18.16 -11.39 -17.84
N PRO A 112 -19.31 -12.08 -17.82
CA PRO A 112 -19.96 -12.51 -16.60
C PRO A 112 -19.17 -13.60 -15.87
N GLY A 113 -19.22 -13.57 -14.53
CA GLY A 113 -18.64 -14.62 -13.67
C GLY A 113 -17.11 -14.68 -13.62
N ARG A 114 -16.40 -13.74 -14.27
CA ARG A 114 -14.92 -13.75 -14.35
C ARG A 114 -14.23 -13.17 -13.11
N LEU A 115 -14.93 -12.33 -12.34
CA LEU A 115 -14.43 -11.76 -11.08
C LEU A 115 -15.21 -12.32 -9.90
N ARG A 116 -14.51 -12.79 -8.86
CA ARG A 116 -15.15 -13.12 -7.58
C ARG A 116 -15.07 -11.93 -6.63
N LEU A 117 -16.18 -11.20 -6.52
CA LEU A 117 -16.33 -10.10 -5.57
C LEU A 117 -16.64 -10.63 -4.15
N LEU A 118 -15.76 -10.33 -3.22
CA LEU A 118 -15.88 -10.59 -1.78
C LEU A 118 -16.29 -9.29 -1.08
N GLU A 119 -17.60 -9.09 -0.94
CA GLU A 119 -18.12 -7.85 -0.37
C GLU A 119 -18.02 -7.82 1.15
N GLY A 120 -17.30 -6.83 1.69
CA GLY A 120 -17.15 -6.59 3.12
C GLY A 120 -15.79 -6.03 3.53
N ASP A 121 -15.58 -5.98 4.84
CA ASP A 121 -14.33 -5.53 5.45
C ASP A 121 -13.22 -6.57 5.28
N PHE A 122 -12.10 -6.15 4.69
CA PHE A 122 -10.95 -7.01 4.43
C PHE A 122 -10.39 -7.66 5.71
N VAL A 123 -10.44 -6.96 6.85
CA VAL A 123 -9.95 -7.49 8.13
C VAL A 123 -10.78 -8.70 8.58
N ALA A 124 -12.08 -8.67 8.32
CA ALA A 124 -12.98 -9.76 8.64
C ALA A 124 -12.90 -10.88 7.60
N LEU A 125 -12.81 -10.52 6.31
CA LEU A 125 -12.83 -11.46 5.19
C LEU A 125 -11.56 -12.30 5.13
N LEU A 126 -10.37 -11.69 5.17
CA LEU A 126 -9.08 -12.39 5.08
C LEU A 126 -8.80 -13.34 6.25
N ARG A 127 -9.63 -13.31 7.30
CA ARG A 127 -9.55 -14.28 8.41
C ARG A 127 -10.39 -15.53 8.22
N ARG A 128 -11.36 -15.50 7.29
CA ARG A 128 -12.26 -16.62 7.08
C ARG A 128 -11.47 -17.76 6.42
N PRO A 129 -11.39 -18.94 7.04
CA PRO A 129 -10.75 -20.09 6.40
C PRO A 129 -11.37 -20.36 5.03
N GLY A 130 -10.52 -20.63 4.02
CA GLY A 130 -10.96 -20.92 2.66
C GLY A 130 -11.61 -19.74 1.91
N VAL A 131 -11.49 -18.51 2.42
CA VAL A 131 -12.01 -17.32 1.72
C VAL A 131 -11.37 -17.13 0.35
N LEU A 132 -10.08 -17.44 0.23
CA LEU A 132 -9.34 -17.51 -1.02
C LEU A 132 -8.94 -18.99 -1.24
N PRO A 133 -9.51 -19.67 -2.25
CA PRO A 133 -9.21 -21.08 -2.51
C PRO A 133 -7.90 -21.29 -3.28
N HIS A 134 -7.29 -20.20 -3.75
CA HIS A 134 -6.04 -20.19 -4.50
C HIS A 134 -4.97 -19.40 -3.74
N PRO A 135 -3.69 -19.82 -3.81
CA PRO A 135 -2.59 -18.99 -3.33
C PRO A 135 -2.52 -17.69 -4.15
N VAL A 136 -2.23 -16.58 -3.49
CA VAL A 136 -2.22 -15.24 -4.12
C VAL A 136 -0.82 -14.97 -4.67
N GLY A 137 -0.68 -14.99 -6.00
CA GLY A 137 0.58 -14.65 -6.69
C GLY A 137 0.75 -13.15 -6.89
N VAL A 138 -0.35 -12.38 -6.93
CA VAL A 138 -0.31 -10.92 -6.97
C VAL A 138 -1.33 -10.35 -5.99
N TYR A 139 -0.87 -9.48 -5.10
CA TYR A 139 -1.70 -8.75 -4.15
C TYR A 139 -1.56 -7.24 -4.37
N PHE A 140 -2.67 -6.57 -4.68
CA PHE A 140 -2.75 -5.12 -4.78
C PHE A 140 -3.65 -4.55 -3.67
N TYR A 141 -3.16 -3.55 -2.95
CA TYR A 141 -3.86 -2.89 -1.85
C TYR A 141 -4.05 -1.38 -2.08
N ASP A 142 -5.32 -0.95 -2.14
CA ASP A 142 -5.78 0.44 -2.38
C ASP A 142 -7.10 0.72 -1.61
N ALA A 143 -7.15 0.37 -0.31
CA ALA A 143 -8.34 0.53 0.52
C ALA A 143 -8.17 1.52 1.69
N ASP A 144 -7.91 1.00 2.89
CA ASP A 144 -7.83 1.81 4.10
C ASP A 144 -6.42 2.38 4.29
N HIS A 145 -6.28 3.70 4.11
CA HIS A 145 -5.01 4.41 4.21
C HIS A 145 -4.69 4.90 5.64
N SER A 146 -5.41 4.40 6.64
CA SER A 146 -5.03 4.59 8.04
C SER A 146 -3.79 3.75 8.39
N PRO A 147 -2.95 4.19 9.34
CA PRO A 147 -1.79 3.40 9.77
C PRO A 147 -2.14 1.97 10.20
N LEU A 148 -3.31 1.80 10.82
CA LEU A 148 -3.75 0.52 11.35
C LEU A 148 -4.29 -0.39 10.25
N GLY A 149 -5.12 0.15 9.34
CA GLY A 149 -5.61 -0.57 8.17
C GLY A 149 -4.44 -1.04 7.28
N GLN A 150 -3.53 -0.13 6.95
CA GLN A 150 -2.33 -0.42 6.16
C GLN A 150 -1.49 -1.56 6.74
N TYR A 151 -1.19 -1.52 8.05
CA TYR A 151 -0.43 -2.58 8.70
C TYR A 151 -1.18 -3.92 8.67
N LEU A 152 -2.50 -3.90 8.95
CA LEU A 152 -3.32 -5.10 8.95
C LEU A 152 -3.51 -5.69 7.56
N ALA A 153 -3.53 -4.87 6.51
CA ALA A 153 -3.68 -5.30 5.14
C ALA A 153 -2.56 -6.25 4.72
N LEU A 154 -1.31 -5.87 4.99
CA LEU A 154 -0.16 -6.73 4.72
C LEU A 154 -0.16 -7.96 5.64
N ALA A 155 -0.42 -7.75 6.94
CA ALA A 155 -0.43 -8.81 7.94
C ALA A 155 -1.45 -9.92 7.68
N LEU A 156 -2.62 -9.57 7.15
CA LEU A 156 -3.70 -10.50 6.90
C LEU A 156 -3.66 -11.09 5.49
N ALA A 157 -2.99 -10.44 4.54
CA ALA A 157 -2.77 -10.98 3.20
C ALA A 157 -1.60 -11.98 3.16
N GLU A 158 -0.51 -11.77 3.90
CA GLU A 158 0.70 -12.62 3.89
C GLU A 158 0.42 -14.14 4.01
N PRO A 159 -0.51 -14.61 4.88
CA PRO A 159 -0.84 -16.03 4.97
C PRO A 159 -1.49 -16.62 3.70
N HIS A 160 -2.07 -15.79 2.84
CA HIS A 160 -2.70 -16.21 1.58
C HIS A 160 -1.76 -16.11 0.38
N LEU A 161 -0.61 -15.45 0.52
CA LEU A 161 0.35 -15.32 -0.58
C LEU A 161 0.88 -16.69 -1.02
N ALA A 162 1.13 -16.83 -2.31
CA ALA A 162 1.93 -17.91 -2.85
C ALA A 162 3.36 -17.89 -2.25
N ASP A 163 4.13 -18.95 -2.46
CA ASP A 163 5.52 -19.01 -1.98
C ASP A 163 6.40 -17.94 -2.62
N GLU A 164 6.05 -17.53 -3.84
CA GLU A 164 6.54 -16.32 -4.48
C GLU A 164 5.35 -15.46 -4.89
N ALA A 165 5.37 -14.17 -4.57
CA ALA A 165 4.28 -13.26 -4.92
C ALA A 165 4.76 -11.84 -5.15
N ILE A 166 3.95 -11.03 -5.86
CA ILE A 166 4.13 -9.59 -5.97
C ILE A 166 3.13 -8.89 -5.07
N VAL A 167 3.63 -8.00 -4.21
CA VAL A 167 2.81 -7.16 -3.34
C VAL A 167 2.95 -5.71 -3.78
N ILE A 168 1.84 -5.11 -4.20
CA ILE A 168 1.76 -3.73 -4.68
C ILE A 168 0.91 -2.94 -3.70
N VAL A 169 1.47 -1.84 -3.21
CA VAL A 169 0.83 -0.96 -2.23
C VAL A 169 0.63 0.41 -2.84
N ASP A 170 -0.61 0.89 -2.86
CA ASP A 170 -0.97 2.21 -3.37
C ASP A 170 -0.73 3.34 -2.36
N ASP A 171 -0.81 4.58 -2.84
CA ASP A 171 -0.79 5.83 -2.06
C ASP A 171 0.49 6.02 -1.21
N THR A 172 1.61 5.42 -1.61
CA THR A 172 2.86 5.43 -0.82
C THR A 172 3.58 6.78 -0.81
N ALA A 173 3.16 7.76 -1.63
CA ALA A 173 3.63 9.15 -1.46
C ALA A 173 3.08 9.78 -0.16
N SER A 174 2.02 9.22 0.43
CA SER A 174 1.55 9.61 1.76
C SER A 174 2.53 9.11 2.83
N PRO A 175 3.12 10.00 3.66
CA PRO A 175 4.03 9.58 4.73
C PRO A 175 3.39 8.63 5.75
N THR A 176 2.07 8.72 5.90
CA THR A 176 1.28 7.83 6.79
C THR A 176 1.29 6.40 6.26
N VAL A 177 1.00 6.24 4.97
CA VAL A 177 0.96 4.94 4.28
C VAL A 177 2.38 4.36 4.20
N ALA A 178 3.35 5.15 3.72
CA ALA A 178 4.75 4.72 3.63
C ALA A 178 5.28 4.19 4.96
N ARG A 179 5.13 4.94 6.06
CA ARG A 179 5.60 4.52 7.39
C ARG A 179 4.91 3.27 7.92
N ALA A 180 3.62 3.09 7.63
CA ALA A 180 2.89 1.92 8.09
C ALA A 180 3.29 0.66 7.29
N THR A 181 3.53 0.82 5.99
CA THR A 181 4.11 -0.21 5.11
C THR A 181 5.52 -0.57 5.58
N ASP A 182 6.40 0.43 5.77
CA ASP A 182 7.78 0.25 6.27
C ASP A 182 7.78 -0.54 7.58
N ARG A 183 6.94 -0.13 8.54
CA ARG A 183 6.83 -0.79 9.83
C ARG A 183 6.42 -2.26 9.73
N TYR A 184 5.68 -2.64 8.69
CA TYR A 184 5.32 -4.04 8.49
C TYR A 184 6.49 -4.85 7.91
N VAL A 185 7.14 -4.32 6.88
CA VAL A 185 8.20 -5.01 6.13
C VAL A 185 9.57 -4.97 6.82
N GLU A 186 9.80 -4.00 7.72
CA GLU A 186 11.05 -3.81 8.44
C GLU A 186 11.48 -5.09 9.18
N GLY A 187 12.71 -5.54 8.93
CA GLY A 187 13.28 -6.76 9.53
C GLY A 187 12.72 -8.07 8.97
N ARG A 188 11.87 -8.04 7.94
CA ARG A 188 11.36 -9.25 7.26
C ARG A 188 12.16 -9.54 6.00
N SER A 189 12.97 -10.60 6.03
CA SER A 189 13.71 -11.07 4.85
C SER A 189 12.82 -11.63 3.72
N ALA A 190 11.54 -11.89 4.01
CA ALA A 190 10.58 -12.34 3.02
C ALA A 190 10.19 -11.25 2.00
N TYR A 191 10.44 -9.97 2.30
CA TYR A 191 10.07 -8.85 1.44
C TYR A 191 11.31 -8.20 0.84
N GLU A 192 11.31 -8.06 -0.48
CA GLU A 192 12.32 -7.33 -1.23
C GLU A 192 11.63 -6.19 -1.99
N LEU A 193 12.08 -4.95 -1.77
CA LEU A 193 11.57 -3.80 -2.52
C LEU A 193 12.12 -3.84 -3.95
N LEU A 194 11.22 -3.98 -4.93
CA LEU A 194 11.56 -3.95 -6.36
C LEU A 194 11.55 -2.53 -6.90
N ALA A 195 10.56 -1.73 -6.50
CA ALA A 195 10.44 -0.35 -6.94
C ALA A 195 9.68 0.51 -5.90
N ASP A 196 10.18 1.73 -5.67
CA ASP A 196 9.49 2.81 -4.98
C ASP A 196 9.12 3.88 -6.02
N LEU A 197 7.87 3.86 -6.46
CA LEU A 197 7.38 4.66 -7.57
C LEU A 197 6.79 5.96 -7.05
N PRO A 198 7.36 7.14 -7.40
CA PRO A 198 6.98 8.39 -6.78
C PRO A 198 5.59 8.86 -7.25
N GLY A 199 4.80 9.38 -6.32
CA GLY A 199 3.57 10.09 -6.63
C GLY A 199 3.82 11.54 -7.08
N SER A 200 2.82 12.14 -7.72
CA SER A 200 2.80 13.56 -8.10
C SER A 200 1.49 14.22 -7.67
N PRO A 201 1.49 15.47 -7.18
CA PRO A 201 0.28 16.19 -6.78
C PRO A 201 -0.79 16.31 -7.89
N SER A 202 -0.37 16.31 -9.16
CA SER A 202 -1.28 16.38 -10.31
C SER A 202 -1.69 15.02 -10.86
N GLY A 203 -1.25 13.93 -10.22
CA GLY A 203 -1.63 12.59 -10.67
C GLY A 203 -0.86 12.10 -11.89
N GLY A 204 0.48 12.18 -11.83
CA GLY A 204 1.38 11.77 -12.92
C GLY A 204 1.40 10.26 -13.21
N ARG A 205 2.51 9.77 -13.78
CA ARG A 205 2.73 8.37 -14.20
C ARG A 205 2.24 7.34 -13.16
N TRP A 206 2.42 7.61 -11.86
CA TRP A 206 2.07 6.70 -10.76
C TRP A 206 1.01 7.25 -9.80
N TRP A 207 0.24 8.26 -10.19
CA TRP A 207 -0.74 8.91 -9.32
C TRP A 207 -0.14 9.37 -7.97
N ASN A 208 -0.58 8.78 -6.85
CA ASN A 208 -0.10 9.05 -5.49
C ASN A 208 1.05 8.12 -5.05
N GLY A 209 1.72 7.48 -5.98
CA GLY A 209 2.88 6.63 -5.73
C GLY A 209 2.51 5.21 -5.35
N LEU A 210 3.42 4.29 -5.68
CA LEU A 210 3.25 2.86 -5.47
C LEU A 210 4.54 2.29 -4.90
N ARG A 211 4.44 1.25 -4.06
CA ARG A 211 5.58 0.40 -3.73
C ARG A 211 5.32 -1.01 -4.18
N VAL A 212 6.31 -1.59 -4.86
CA VAL A 212 6.26 -2.93 -5.42
C VAL A 212 7.29 -3.78 -4.69
N TYR A 213 6.83 -4.87 -4.09
CA TYR A 213 7.67 -5.82 -3.39
C TYR A 213 7.58 -7.21 -4.04
N ALA A 214 8.72 -7.88 -4.17
CA ALA A 214 8.73 -9.33 -4.26
C ALA A 214 8.58 -9.89 -2.85
N PHE A 215 7.67 -10.84 -2.70
CA PHE A 215 7.53 -11.67 -1.52
C PHE A 215 8.06 -13.06 -1.82
N ARG A 216 8.90 -13.60 -0.93
CA ARG A 216 9.35 -14.99 -0.98
C ARG A 216 9.20 -15.62 0.40
N ARG A 217 8.42 -16.69 0.48
CA ARG A 217 8.17 -17.42 1.72
C ARG A 217 9.48 -18.02 2.21
N THR A 218 9.85 -17.72 3.44
CA THR A 218 11.04 -18.28 4.07
C THR A 218 10.73 -19.66 4.67
N ALA A 219 11.71 -20.56 4.64
CA ALA A 219 11.56 -21.96 5.09
C ALA A 219 11.16 -22.12 6.57
N GLY A 220 11.28 -21.06 7.38
CA GLY A 220 10.81 -21.02 8.78
C GLY A 220 9.32 -20.67 8.96
N GLY A 221 8.59 -20.43 7.86
CA GLY A 221 7.24 -19.89 7.89
C GLY A 221 7.21 -18.39 8.24
N ALA A 222 6.03 -17.78 8.13
CA ALA A 222 5.84 -16.38 8.48
C ALA A 222 6.05 -16.19 10.00
N SER A 223 7.10 -15.46 10.41
CA SER A 223 7.19 -14.94 11.77
C SER A 223 5.94 -14.10 12.05
N PRO A 224 5.13 -14.42 13.09
CA PRO A 224 3.89 -13.72 13.36
C PRO A 224 4.16 -12.21 13.46
N ALA A 225 3.47 -11.42 12.64
CA ALA A 225 3.68 -9.98 12.67
C ALA A 225 3.35 -9.41 14.07
N PRO A 226 4.24 -8.57 14.65
CA PRO A 226 4.09 -8.13 16.03
C PRO A 226 2.73 -7.45 16.29
N GLY A 227 1.98 -8.05 17.21
CA GLY A 227 0.78 -7.42 17.75
C GLY A 227 -0.44 -7.43 16.83
N VAL A 228 -0.47 -8.23 15.75
CA VAL A 228 -1.63 -8.32 14.86
C VAL A 228 -2.93 -8.58 15.62
N ARG A 229 -2.91 -9.46 16.64
CA ARG A 229 -4.09 -9.77 17.46
C ARG A 229 -4.69 -8.54 18.14
N TRP A 230 -3.88 -7.72 18.83
CA TRP A 230 -4.38 -6.53 19.53
C TRP A 230 -4.72 -5.42 18.54
N ARG A 231 -3.91 -5.23 17.49
CA ARG A 231 -4.14 -4.24 16.42
C ARG A 231 -5.50 -4.46 15.78
N ARG A 232 -5.83 -5.72 15.48
CA ARG A 232 -7.14 -6.12 15.00
C ARG A 232 -8.26 -5.84 15.99
N LEU A 233 -8.03 -6.11 17.27
CA LEU A 233 -9.04 -5.87 18.32
C LEU A 233 -9.34 -4.38 18.43
N VAL A 234 -8.32 -3.52 18.40
CA VAL A 234 -8.45 -2.06 18.32
C VAL A 234 -9.15 -1.63 17.03
N TYR A 235 -8.79 -2.23 15.89
CA TYR A 235 -9.42 -1.95 14.61
C TYR A 235 -10.93 -2.20 14.66
N ALA A 236 -11.32 -3.40 15.09
CA ALA A 236 -12.71 -3.83 15.12
C ALA A 236 -13.54 -3.11 16.19
N SER A 237 -12.95 -2.83 17.36
CA SER A 237 -13.70 -2.31 18.52
C SER A 237 -13.73 -0.78 18.58
N VAL A 238 -12.73 -0.12 17.99
CA VAL A 238 -12.59 1.35 18.09
C VAL A 238 -12.63 1.98 16.71
N TYR A 239 -11.69 1.61 15.83
CA TYR A 239 -11.52 2.30 14.56
C TYR A 239 -12.75 2.16 13.66
N ARG A 240 -13.20 0.93 13.39
CA ARG A 240 -14.29 0.67 12.44
C ARG A 240 -15.64 1.26 12.88
N PRO A 241 -16.09 1.12 14.14
CA PRO A 241 -17.33 1.76 14.60
C PRO A 241 -17.26 3.29 14.49
N THR A 242 -16.10 3.86 14.83
CA THR A 242 -15.87 5.32 14.76
C THR A 242 -15.90 5.81 13.31
N ALA A 243 -15.18 5.13 12.41
CA ALA A 243 -15.17 5.46 10.99
C ALA A 243 -16.57 5.37 10.36
N ALA A 244 -17.33 4.30 10.68
CA ALA A 244 -18.70 4.13 10.20
C ALA A 244 -19.65 5.22 10.72
N PHE A 245 -19.52 5.61 12.00
CA PHE A 245 -20.30 6.70 12.58
C PHE A 245 -20.04 8.03 11.85
N PHE A 246 -18.77 8.42 11.70
CA PHE A 246 -18.42 9.68 11.03
C PHE A 246 -18.77 9.68 9.53
N GLY A 247 -18.61 8.54 8.85
CA GLY A 247 -19.00 8.39 7.44
C GLY A 247 -20.51 8.59 7.21
N ARG A 248 -21.35 8.14 8.17
CA ARG A 248 -22.82 8.31 8.10
C ARG A 248 -23.29 9.71 8.50
N VAL A 249 -22.74 10.26 9.58
CA VAL A 249 -23.24 11.50 10.19
C VAL A 249 -22.67 12.74 9.50
N MET A 250 -21.47 12.66 8.93
CA MET A 250 -20.84 13.79 8.27
C MET A 250 -20.11 13.37 6.98
N PRO A 251 -20.81 13.01 5.88
CA PRO A 251 -20.17 12.49 4.67
C PRO A 251 -19.15 13.47 4.04
N ARG A 252 -19.39 14.79 4.14
CA ARG A 252 -18.43 15.83 3.71
C ARG A 252 -17.25 15.99 4.69
N ALA A 253 -17.42 15.65 5.96
CA ALA A 253 -16.33 15.58 6.94
C ALA A 253 -15.63 14.21 6.95
N GLY A 254 -16.23 13.14 6.42
CA GLY A 254 -15.63 11.81 6.26
C GLY A 254 -14.51 11.82 5.23
N ILE A 255 -14.71 12.52 4.11
CA ILE A 255 -13.65 12.83 3.13
C ILE A 255 -12.56 13.70 3.79
N ARG A 256 -12.97 14.67 4.61
CA ARG A 256 -12.01 15.51 5.37
C ARG A 256 -11.36 14.79 6.55
N LEU A 257 -11.92 13.72 7.10
CA LEU A 257 -11.37 12.89 8.19
C LEU A 257 -10.39 11.86 7.64
N ALA A 258 -10.67 11.31 6.45
CA ALA A 258 -9.67 10.62 5.64
C ALA A 258 -8.45 11.53 5.35
N HIS A 259 -8.67 12.84 5.17
CA HIS A 259 -7.59 13.84 5.09
C HIS A 259 -7.07 14.38 6.44
N ALA A 260 -7.84 14.31 7.53
CA ALA A 260 -7.53 14.92 8.84
C ALA A 260 -7.03 13.92 9.90
N ILE A 261 -6.98 12.62 9.60
CA ILE A 261 -6.04 11.67 10.25
C ILE A 261 -4.61 11.89 9.68
N ARG A 262 -4.23 13.15 9.44
CA ARG A 262 -2.84 13.60 9.27
C ARG A 262 -2.18 13.92 10.62
N SER A 263 -2.95 13.92 11.70
CA SER A 263 -2.48 14.31 13.03
C SER A 263 -3.36 13.70 14.13
N LEU A 264 -3.06 12.46 14.54
CA LEU A 264 -3.45 11.96 15.87
C LEU A 264 -2.17 11.70 16.69
N PRO A 265 -2.06 12.13 17.97
CA PRO A 265 -0.80 12.14 18.70
C PRO A 265 -0.41 10.77 19.28
N ARG A 266 0.91 10.47 19.17
CA ARG A 266 1.85 9.69 20.03
C ARG A 266 1.44 8.45 20.87
N ILE A 267 0.17 8.08 21.05
CA ILE A 267 -0.24 7.03 22.01
C ILE A 267 -0.09 5.59 21.45
N LEU A 268 0.21 5.43 20.16
CA LEU A 268 0.49 4.11 19.54
C LEU A 268 1.98 3.70 19.53
N ARG A 269 2.87 4.45 20.20
CA ARG A 269 4.23 3.97 20.48
C ARG A 269 4.17 3.00 21.67
N GLY A 270 3.91 1.73 21.39
CA GLY A 270 4.22 0.67 22.34
C GLY A 270 5.73 0.65 22.57
N HIS A 271 6.18 1.23 23.69
CA HIS A 271 7.48 0.94 24.29
C HIS A 271 7.26 -0.13 25.37
N PRO A 272 7.92 -1.29 25.29
CA PRO A 272 8.44 -1.90 26.51
C PRO A 272 9.59 -1.01 27.02
N ARG A 273 9.48 -0.58 28.28
CA ARG A 273 10.55 0.09 29.02
C ARG A 273 11.62 -0.95 29.36
N GLU A 274 12.86 -0.68 29.00
CA GLU A 274 14.01 -1.23 29.74
C GLU A 274 14.40 -0.24 30.84
N PRO A 275 14.79 -0.71 32.04
CA PRO A 275 15.14 0.17 33.15
C PRO A 275 16.54 0.76 32.93
N ILE A 276 16.61 2.09 32.88
CA ILE A 276 17.87 2.81 33.06
C ILE A 276 18.21 2.74 34.55
N GLY A 277 19.17 1.88 34.88
CA GLY A 277 19.82 1.88 36.18
C GLY A 277 20.55 3.20 36.40
N SER A 278 20.09 3.96 37.38
CA SER A 278 20.78 5.07 38.00
C SER A 278 22.08 4.60 38.67
N PHE A 279 23.21 5.15 38.25
CA PHE A 279 24.38 5.30 39.12
C PHE A 279 24.73 6.79 39.16
N LEU A 280 24.55 7.37 40.34
CA LEU A 280 24.87 8.73 40.71
C LEU A 280 25.69 8.60 41.99
N LEU A 281 27.01 8.73 41.88
CA LEU A 281 27.95 8.97 42.98
C LEU A 281 29.05 9.84 42.35
N LEU A 282 28.93 11.15 42.49
CA LEU A 282 29.55 11.98 43.53
C LEU A 282 30.99 12.37 43.17
N ASP A 283 31.15 13.69 43.24
CA ASP A 283 32.33 14.53 43.09
C ASP A 283 33.50 14.08 43.98
N GLU A 284 34.73 14.40 43.55
CA GLU A 284 35.82 14.93 44.39
C GLU A 284 37.17 14.89 43.65
N THR A 285 37.66 16.09 43.33
CA THR A 285 39.06 16.54 43.42
C THR A 285 40.13 15.97 42.48
N GLY A 286 40.94 16.86 41.89
CA GLY A 286 42.25 16.49 41.35
C GLY A 286 42.78 17.36 40.20
N SER A 287 43.27 18.55 40.56
CA SER A 287 44.26 19.38 39.86
C SER A 287 45.11 18.71 38.74
N ALA A 288 45.23 19.37 37.58
CA ALA A 288 46.50 20.00 37.14
C ALA A 288 46.46 20.44 35.65
N GLY A 289 46.92 21.67 35.39
CA GLY A 289 47.89 21.89 34.31
C GLY A 289 47.44 22.48 32.97
N GLY A 290 47.22 23.80 32.93
CA GLY A 290 48.00 24.70 32.05
C GLY A 290 47.75 24.76 30.53
N PRO A 291 48.23 25.83 29.84
CA PRO A 291 47.42 26.57 28.88
C PRO A 291 48.00 26.65 27.45
N GLY A 292 47.20 27.08 26.45
CA GLY A 292 47.74 27.25 25.10
C GLY A 292 46.90 27.97 24.04
N ARG A 293 46.86 29.30 24.13
CA ARG A 293 46.90 30.28 23.02
C ARG A 293 45.82 30.32 21.89
N ARG A 294 45.01 31.38 22.00
CA ARG A 294 44.81 32.51 21.05
C ARG A 294 44.99 32.28 19.54
N GLY A 295 43.93 32.60 18.80
CA GLY A 295 43.97 33.00 17.38
C GLY A 295 42.72 33.79 16.95
N ARG A 296 42.73 35.11 17.18
CA ARG A 296 41.93 36.15 16.48
C ARG A 296 42.42 36.21 15.00
N ALA A 297 41.74 36.68 13.95
CA ALA A 297 40.50 37.42 13.72
C ALA A 297 40.25 37.57 12.18
N ARG A 298 39.10 38.18 11.84
CA ARG A 298 38.73 38.95 10.62
C ARG A 298 38.32 38.13 9.38
N ARG A 299 37.06 38.19 8.92
CA ARG A 299 36.32 39.30 8.22
C ARG A 299 36.96 39.73 6.90
N GLY A 300 36.25 39.46 5.80
CA GLY A 300 36.38 40.14 4.51
C GLY A 300 35.22 39.73 3.60
N GLY A 301 34.31 40.66 3.34
CA GLY A 301 33.24 40.51 2.35
C GLY A 301 33.71 40.90 0.94
N GLY A 302 32.87 40.60 -0.05
CA GLY A 302 33.03 41.04 -1.43
C GLY A 302 31.74 40.82 -2.21
N VAL A 303 31.23 41.89 -2.81
CA VAL A 303 30.01 42.03 -3.64
C VAL A 303 30.44 42.28 -5.10
N TYR A 304 29.49 42.22 -6.04
CA TYR A 304 29.49 42.61 -7.47
C TYR A 304 29.95 41.51 -8.46
N SER A 305 29.40 41.33 -9.68
CA SER A 305 28.27 41.93 -10.42
C SER A 305 28.18 41.27 -11.81
N SER A 306 26.96 41.27 -12.39
CA SER A 306 26.60 41.42 -13.82
C SER A 306 27.29 40.57 -14.89
N ARG A 307 26.48 39.79 -15.64
CA ARG A 307 25.93 40.17 -16.95
C ARG A 307 24.67 39.37 -17.23
#